data_AF-A0A526YFD3-F1
#
_entry.id   AF-A0A526YFD3-F1
#
_cell.length_a   1.000
_cell.length_b   1.000
_cell.length_c   1.000
_cell.angle_alpha   90.00
_cell.angle_beta   90.00
_cell.angle_gamma   90.00
#
_symmetry.space_group_name_H-M   'P 1'
#
loop_
_entity.id
_entity.type
_entity.pdbx_description
1 polymer ?
#
loop_
_entity_poly.entity_id
_entity_poly.type
_entity_poly.pdbx_seq_one_letter_code
_entity_poly.pdbx_strand_id
1 'polypeptide(L)' 'MSKNLVVGLSGNLTRPSKTKAFISHIVAEVASSTGAASTVFDIEDLGRSFP' A
#
# COMPACT_ATOMS: atom_id res chain seq x y z
N MET A 1 -0.49 23.89 5.77
CA MET A 1 0.08 23.14 4.63
C MET A 1 -0.49 21.73 4.67
N SER A 2 -1.35 21.35 3.72
CA SER A 2 -1.80 19.96 3.61
C SER A 2 -0.61 19.10 3.20
N LYS A 3 -0.36 18.00 3.91
CA LYS A 3 0.68 17.03 3.49
C LYS A 3 0.07 16.16 2.40
N ASN A 4 0.68 16.16 1.22
CA ASN A 4 0.31 15.22 0.16
C ASN A 4 0.56 13.78 0.66
N LEU A 5 -0.34 12.86 0.32
CA LEU A 5 -0.29 11.46 0.73
C LEU A 5 -0.48 10.56 -0.49
N VAL A 6 0.41 9.58 -0.64
CA VAL A 6 0.28 8.50 -1.61
C VAL A 6 -0.21 7.25 -0.88
N VAL A 7 -1.32 6.68 -1.34
CA VAL A 7 -1.92 5.47 -0.75
C VAL A 7 -1.79 4.31 -1.72
N GLY A 8 -1.17 3.22 -1.26
CA GLY A 8 -1.16 1.93 -1.95
C GLY A 8 -2.22 0.98 -1.43
N LEU A 9 -2.89 0.27 -2.33
CA LEU A 9 -3.78 -0.83 -1.99
C LEU A 9 -3.22 -2.12 -2.58
N SER A 10 -2.99 -3.14 -1.74
CA SER A 10 -2.59 -4.48 -2.16
C SER A 10 -3.76 -5.44 -2.00
N GLY A 11 -4.11 -6.14 -3.09
CA GLY A 11 -5.22 -7.09 -3.13
C GLY A 11 -4.81 -8.56 -2.96
N ASN A 12 -3.66 -8.84 -2.36
CA ASN A 12 -3.19 -10.22 -2.24
C ASN A 12 -3.88 -10.94 -1.07
N LEU A 13 -4.29 -12.19 -1.26
CA LEU A 13 -5.04 -12.98 -0.24
C LEU A 13 -4.19 -14.07 0.42
N THR A 14 -2.87 -14.01 0.25
CA THR A 14 -1.92 -15.01 0.77
C THR A 14 -0.63 -14.34 1.23
N ARG A 15 0.18 -15.04 2.04
CA ARG A 15 1.51 -14.55 2.43
C ARG A 15 2.59 -15.63 2.23
N PRO A 16 3.81 -15.25 1.78
CA PRO A 16 4.27 -13.90 1.42
C PRO A 16 3.65 -13.35 0.11
N SER A 17 3.63 -12.02 -0.07
CA SER A 17 2.95 -11.33 -1.19
C SER A 17 3.91 -10.52 -2.06
N LYS A 18 4.11 -10.94 -3.31
CA LYS A 18 4.85 -10.15 -4.32
C LYS A 18 4.08 -8.88 -4.72
N THR A 19 2.75 -8.95 -4.73
CA THR A 19 1.89 -7.79 -5.00
C THR A 19 2.08 -6.70 -3.94
N LYS A 20 2.16 -7.06 -2.66
CA LYS A 20 2.45 -6.10 -1.58
C LYS A 20 3.83 -5.48 -1.76
N ALA A 21 4.84 -6.30 -2.04
CA ALA A 21 6.21 -5.80 -2.26
C ALA A 21 6.29 -4.80 -3.44
N PHE A 22 5.63 -5.12 -4.57
CA PHE A 22 5.56 -4.26 -5.74
C PHE A 22 4.85 -2.92 -5.45
N ILE A 23 3.68 -2.97 -4.81
CA ILE A 23 2.93 -1.76 -4.44
C ILE A 23 3.72 -0.89 -3.46
N SER A 24 4.33 -1.50 -2.43
CA SER A 24 5.19 -0.77 -1.48
C SER A 24 6.34 -0.07 -2.17
N HIS A 25 6.97 -0.69 -3.16
CA HIS A 25 8.06 -0.09 -3.93
C HIS A 25 7.59 1.16 -4.70
N ILE A 26 6.52 1.05 -5.49
CA ILE A 26 5.99 2.17 -6.29
C ILE A 26 5.54 3.33 -5.40
N VAL A 27 4.80 3.03 -4.33
CA VAL A 27 4.26 4.07 -3.44
C VAL A 27 5.38 4.84 -2.74
N ALA A 28 6.45 4.14 -2.33
CA ALA A 28 7.62 4.79 -1.76
C ALA A 28 8.34 5.69 -2.78
N GLU A 29 8.49 5.23 -4.02
CA GLU A 29 9.12 6.00 -5.10
C GLU A 29 8.33 7.28 -5.43
N VAL A 30 7.01 7.18 -5.60
CA VAL A 30 6.15 8.32 -5.90
C VAL A 30 6.10 9.31 -4.73
N ALA A 31 6.02 8.82 -3.49
CA ALA A 31 6.02 9.69 -2.32
C ALA A 31 7.34 10.47 -2.21
N SER A 32 8.47 9.79 -2.45
CA SER A 32 9.79 10.41 -2.46
C SER A 32 9.92 11.49 -3.55
N SER A 33 9.43 11.24 -4.76
CA SER A 33 9.56 12.19 -5.88
C SER A 33 8.65 13.42 -5.76
N THR A 34 7.57 13.32 -4.99
CA THR A 34 6.58 14.39 -4.81
C THR A 34 6.66 15.10 -3.45
N GLY A 35 7.59 14.69 -2.57
CA GLY A 35 7.65 15.19 -1.20
C GLY A 35 6.43 14.83 -0.36
N ALA A 36 5.73 13.77 -0.72
CA ALA A 36 4.53 13.27 -0.04
C ALA A 36 4.90 12.23 1.03
N ALA A 37 3.96 12.00 1.96
CA ALA A 37 3.99 10.81 2.80
C ALA A 37 3.44 9.59 2.03
N SER A 38 3.70 8.38 2.52
CA SER A 38 3.18 7.13 1.97
C SER A 38 2.57 6.23 3.03
N THR A 39 1.56 5.45 2.62
CA THR A 39 1.04 4.30 3.38
C THR A 39 0.55 3.21 2.42
N VAL A 40 0.58 1.95 2.86
CA VAL A 40 0.07 0.80 2.09
C VAL A 40 -0.89 0.01 2.96
N PHE A 41 -2.07 -0.27 2.42
CA PHE A 41 -3.06 -1.16 3.01
C PHE A 41 -3.14 -2.46 2.21
N ASP A 42 -3.14 -3.59 2.89
CA ASP A 42 -3.23 -4.91 2.27
C ASP A 42 -4.58 -5.53 2.64
N ILE A 43 -5.30 -6.07 1.66
CA ILE A 43 -6.62 -6.66 1.89
C ILE A 43 -6.52 -7.84 2.86
N GLU A 44 -5.41 -8.57 2.86
CA GLU A 44 -5.14 -9.64 3.82
C GLU A 44 -5.11 -9.13 5.27
N ASP A 45 -4.81 -7.85 5.50
CA ASP A 45 -4.85 -7.24 6.84
C ASP A 45 -6.31 -7.09 7.36
N LEU A 46 -7.31 -7.14 6.48
CA LEU A 46 -8.74 -7.08 6.85
C LEU A 46 -9.32 -8.45 7.25
N GLY A 47 -8.59 -9.54 6.98
CA GLY A 47 -9.06 -10.89 7.26
C GLY A 47 -10.18 -11.35 6.33
N ARG A 48 -10.90 -12.40 6.74
CA ARG A 48 -12.01 -12.95 5.95
C ARG A 48 -13.19 -11.97 5.93
N SER A 49 -13.80 -11.81 4.76
CA SER A 49 -15.13 -11.22 4.65
C SER A 49 -16.14 -11.97 5.52
N PHE A 50 -17.22 -11.30 5.90
CA PHE A 50 -18.33 -11.89 6.67
C PHE A 50 -18.82 -13.22 6.07
N PRO A 51 -19.32 -14.15 6.92
CA PRO A 51 -19.67 -15.52 6.53
C PRO A 51 -20.71 -15.60 5.41
#